data_AF-A0A2M7N307-F1
#
_entry.id   AF-A0A2M7N307-F1
#
_cell.length_a   1.000
_cell.length_b   1.000
_cell.length_c   1.000
_cell.angle_alpha   90.00
_cell.angle_beta   90.00
_cell.angle_gamma   90.00
#
_symmetry.space_group_name_H-M   'P 1'
#
loop_
_entity.id
_entity.type
_entity.pdbx_description
1 polymer ?
#
loop_
_entity_poly.entity_id
_entity_poly.type
_entity_poly.pdbx_seq_one_letter_code
_entity_poly.pdbx_strand_id
1 'polypeptide(L)'
;MEKNKISNFLTPDISYLLGLITGRGEIQYTNDVKKIIIDFEYKTLESKAIKKVFDQKLHIQTSLDPVVLRLQNIGINTQKVISDKKLSLVLRWQQEDIAWLFIKYLINGTRFSYHDFLIPEPIFETTEANKKEFLRGLADVTAYVRNSNRDQVGKHRVYIEISNKNWFLSTQICQLSQSLNVPTQFIGYGHPNIRGGSGTSWAKEHQTKIYAEDFEKIGFYISHKNEALKELSDYNKVNFDKKQSLCTGKSSRKVVKEPHPHEKHEKLPSEINGQHFDNFKEICKCLGCYLQKK
;
A
#
# COMPACT_ATOMS: atom_id res chain seq x y z
N MET A 1 -9.65 -27.19 -3.05
CA MET A 1 -10.17 -25.94 -3.65
C MET A 1 -9.61 -25.86 -5.05
N GLU A 2 -10.46 -25.86 -6.07
CA GLU A 2 -10.00 -25.48 -7.42
C GLU A 2 -9.34 -24.10 -7.29
N LYS A 3 -8.09 -23.95 -7.77
CA LYS A 3 -7.43 -22.63 -7.87
C LYS A 3 -8.38 -21.69 -8.59
N ASN A 4 -8.51 -20.45 -8.13
CA ASN A 4 -9.36 -19.46 -8.74
C ASN A 4 -8.96 -19.30 -10.21
N LYS A 5 -9.80 -19.79 -11.14
CA LYS A 5 -9.52 -19.77 -12.59
C LYS A 5 -9.26 -18.34 -13.10
N ILE A 6 -9.75 -17.32 -12.37
CA ILE A 6 -9.57 -15.90 -12.66
C ILE A 6 -8.11 -15.46 -12.53
N SER A 7 -7.34 -16.08 -11.62
CA SER A 7 -5.92 -15.76 -11.42
C SER A 7 -5.07 -15.98 -12.69
N ASN A 8 -5.48 -16.90 -13.56
CA ASN A 8 -4.81 -17.16 -14.84
C ASN A 8 -5.03 -16.07 -15.89
N PHE A 9 -6.07 -15.24 -15.73
CA PHE A 9 -6.37 -14.13 -16.64
C PHE A 9 -5.68 -12.82 -16.22
N LEU A 10 -5.03 -12.80 -15.05
CA LEU A 10 -4.29 -11.63 -14.61
C LEU A 10 -3.00 -11.49 -15.42
N THR A 11 -2.77 -10.28 -15.92
CA THR A 11 -1.51 -9.87 -16.54
C THR A 11 -0.75 -8.93 -15.61
N PRO A 12 0.55 -8.68 -15.88
CA PRO A 12 1.32 -7.66 -15.18
C PRO A 12 0.62 -6.29 -15.16
N ASP A 13 0.02 -5.88 -16.28
CA ASP A 13 -0.60 -4.56 -16.44
C ASP A 13 -1.91 -4.43 -15.67
N ILE A 14 -2.76 -5.47 -15.71
CA ILE A 14 -3.98 -5.53 -14.91
C ILE A 14 -3.64 -5.54 -13.43
N SER A 15 -2.62 -6.32 -13.04
CA SER A 15 -2.20 -6.43 -11.64
C SER A 15 -1.69 -5.08 -11.11
N TYR A 16 -0.89 -4.36 -11.91
CA TYR A 16 -0.45 -3.01 -11.58
C TYR A 16 -1.63 -2.03 -11.43
N LEU A 17 -2.59 -2.05 -12.36
CA LEU A 17 -3.80 -1.24 -12.28
C LEU A 17 -4.59 -1.52 -11.00
N LEU A 18 -4.82 -2.79 -10.66
CA LEU A 18 -5.52 -3.16 -9.43
C LEU A 18 -4.78 -2.66 -8.18
N GLY A 19 -3.44 -2.67 -8.22
CA GLY A 19 -2.61 -2.06 -7.18
C GLY A 19 -2.87 -0.56 -7.02
N LEU A 20 -2.86 0.18 -8.13
CA LEU A 20 -3.17 1.62 -8.15
C LEU A 20 -4.57 1.92 -7.59
N ILE A 21 -5.58 1.16 -8.04
CA ILE A 21 -6.98 1.30 -7.57
C ILE A 21 -7.08 0.99 -6.09
N THR A 22 -6.50 -0.12 -5.63
CA THR A 22 -6.53 -0.51 -4.21
C THR A 22 -5.87 0.55 -3.33
N GLY A 23 -4.80 1.16 -3.81
CA GLY A 23 -4.04 2.16 -3.06
C GLY A 23 -4.75 3.50 -2.90
N ARG A 24 -5.22 4.10 -4.01
CA ARG A 24 -5.79 5.47 -4.03
C ARG A 24 -6.91 5.67 -5.05
N GLY A 25 -7.60 4.58 -5.42
CA GLY A 25 -8.73 4.63 -6.35
C GLY A 25 -10.02 5.15 -5.69
N GLU A 26 -10.79 5.90 -6.47
CA GLU A 26 -12.17 6.29 -6.19
C GLU A 26 -13.03 6.05 -7.44
N ILE A 27 -14.16 5.37 -7.26
CA ILE A 27 -15.10 5.08 -8.33
C ILE A 27 -16.21 6.13 -8.29
N GLN A 28 -16.48 6.73 -9.44
CA GLN A 28 -17.54 7.73 -9.60
C GLN A 28 -18.46 7.35 -10.76
N TYR A 29 -19.77 7.54 -10.54
CA TYR A 29 -20.80 7.41 -11.57
C TYR A 29 -21.38 8.80 -11.81
N THR A 30 -21.30 9.31 -13.04
CA THR A 30 -21.86 10.63 -13.38
C THR A 30 -22.45 10.57 -14.78
N ASN A 31 -23.76 10.81 -14.91
CA ASN A 31 -24.47 10.95 -16.19
C ASN A 31 -24.01 9.92 -17.23
N ASP A 32 -24.17 8.63 -16.91
CA ASP A 32 -23.80 7.44 -17.70
C ASP A 32 -22.30 7.18 -17.90
N VAL A 33 -21.42 8.13 -17.58
CA VAL A 33 -19.97 7.95 -17.60
C VAL A 33 -19.48 7.38 -16.27
N LYS A 34 -18.72 6.29 -16.35
CA LYS A 34 -18.09 5.63 -15.20
C LYS A 34 -16.63 6.05 -15.15
N LYS A 35 -16.16 6.45 -13.98
CA LYS A 35 -14.80 6.92 -13.78
C LYS A 35 -14.14 6.19 -12.64
N ILE A 36 -12.86 5.90 -12.80
CA ILE A 36 -11.97 5.59 -11.69
C ILE A 36 -10.91 6.68 -11.64
N ILE A 37 -10.85 7.38 -10.50
CA ILE A 37 -9.87 8.42 -10.23
C ILE A 37 -8.82 7.84 -9.30
N ILE A 38 -7.55 7.93 -9.68
CA ILE A 38 -6.42 7.44 -8.89
C ILE A 38 -5.52 8.62 -8.58
N ASP A 39 -5.37 8.93 -7.30
CA ASP A 39 -4.63 10.10 -6.84
C ASP A 39 -3.18 9.78 -6.49
N PHE A 40 -2.27 10.65 -6.94
CA PHE A 40 -0.85 10.62 -6.61
C PHE A 40 -0.54 11.80 -5.70
N GLU A 41 -0.60 11.55 -4.40
CA GLU A 41 -0.29 12.57 -3.39
C GLU A 41 1.22 12.82 -3.28
N TYR A 42 1.59 14.10 -3.18
CA TYR A 42 2.91 14.54 -2.73
C TYR A 42 2.74 15.47 -1.52
N LYS A 43 3.33 15.10 -0.38
CA LYS A 43 3.14 15.83 0.89
C LYS A 43 3.97 17.12 0.97
N THR A 44 5.04 17.20 0.18
CA THR A 44 5.97 18.32 0.11
C THR A 44 6.36 18.54 -1.35
N LEU A 45 6.77 19.75 -1.70
CA LEU A 45 7.31 20.03 -3.04
C LEU A 45 8.62 19.25 -3.26
N GLU A 46 9.45 19.19 -2.23
CA GLU A 46 10.73 18.50 -2.27
C GLU A 46 10.72 17.20 -1.46
N SER A 47 11.32 16.14 -2.01
CA SER A 47 11.69 14.93 -1.25
C SER A 47 13.20 14.82 -1.18
N LYS A 48 13.73 14.53 0.01
CA LYS A 48 15.17 14.36 0.25
C LYS A 48 15.49 12.91 0.58
N ALA A 49 16.36 12.31 -0.23
CA ALA A 49 17.04 11.07 0.08
C ALA A 49 18.31 11.38 0.91
N ILE A 50 19.45 10.74 0.67
CA ILE A 50 20.68 11.09 1.41
C ILE A 50 21.33 12.30 0.74
N LYS A 51 21.64 12.21 -0.55
CA LYS A 51 22.25 13.28 -1.34
C LYS A 51 21.25 13.96 -2.27
N LYS A 52 20.32 13.19 -2.85
CA LYS A 52 19.40 13.70 -3.87
C LYS A 52 18.20 14.45 -3.26
N VAL A 53 17.85 15.56 -3.89
CA VAL A 53 16.62 16.33 -3.65
C VAL A 53 15.82 16.30 -4.94
N PHE A 54 14.53 16.00 -4.85
CA PHE A 54 13.65 15.83 -6.00
C PHE A 54 12.46 16.77 -5.91
N ASP A 55 12.13 17.46 -7.01
CA ASP A 55 10.81 18.08 -7.21
C ASP A 55 9.79 16.96 -7.43
N GLN A 56 8.99 16.65 -6.41
CA GLN A 56 8.04 15.55 -6.47
C GLN A 56 7.00 15.76 -7.57
N LYS A 57 6.50 16.99 -7.74
CA LYS A 57 5.43 17.27 -8.71
C LYS A 57 5.91 16.99 -10.12
N LEU A 58 7.07 17.54 -10.50
CA LEU A 58 7.64 17.34 -11.83
C LEU A 58 7.95 15.86 -12.09
N HIS A 59 8.60 15.19 -11.14
CA HIS A 59 8.95 13.78 -11.33
C HIS A 59 7.72 12.87 -11.43
N ILE A 60 6.68 13.08 -10.62
CA ILE A 60 5.45 12.28 -10.74
C ILE A 60 4.79 12.59 -12.08
N GLN A 61 4.67 13.86 -12.48
CA GLN A 61 4.09 14.26 -13.76
C GLN A 61 4.71 13.53 -14.96
N THR A 62 6.04 13.49 -15.03
CA THR A 62 6.76 12.80 -16.12
C THR A 62 6.65 11.28 -16.00
N SER A 63 6.69 10.74 -14.78
CA SER A 63 6.59 9.28 -14.56
C SER A 63 5.20 8.72 -14.86
N LEU A 64 4.17 9.57 -14.91
CA LEU A 64 2.82 9.14 -15.29
C LEU A 64 2.66 8.91 -16.80
N ASP A 65 3.48 9.49 -17.67
CA ASP A 65 3.31 9.31 -19.13
C ASP A 65 3.47 7.85 -19.57
N PRO A 66 4.51 7.11 -19.13
CA PRO A 66 4.59 5.67 -19.38
C PRO A 66 3.45 4.87 -18.76
N VAL A 67 2.94 5.29 -17.59
CA VAL A 67 1.81 4.63 -16.92
C VAL A 67 0.52 4.80 -17.73
N VAL A 68 0.26 6.01 -18.25
CA VAL A 68 -0.89 6.28 -19.13
C VAL A 68 -0.81 5.40 -20.37
N LEU A 69 0.35 5.35 -21.03
CA LEU A 69 0.56 4.52 -22.22
C LEU A 69 0.32 3.03 -21.91
N ARG A 70 0.85 2.55 -20.78
CA ARG A 70 0.65 1.17 -20.30
C ARG A 70 -0.84 0.83 -20.15
N LEU A 71 -1.63 1.72 -19.55
CA LEU A 71 -3.07 1.50 -19.34
C LEU A 71 -3.87 1.64 -20.64
N GLN A 72 -3.47 2.53 -21.54
CA GLN A 72 -4.09 2.67 -22.86
C GLN A 72 -3.84 1.42 -23.73
N ASN A 73 -2.67 0.80 -23.64
CA ASN A 73 -2.34 -0.42 -24.38
C ASN A 73 -3.20 -1.63 -24.00
N ILE A 74 -3.80 -1.65 -22.80
CA ILE A 74 -4.78 -2.67 -22.39
C ILE A 74 -6.23 -2.25 -22.65
N GLY A 75 -6.44 -1.21 -23.47
CA GLY A 75 -7.75 -0.76 -23.93
C GLY A 75 -8.49 0.19 -22.99
N ILE A 76 -7.82 0.74 -21.97
CA ILE A 76 -8.47 1.62 -21.00
C ILE A 76 -8.24 3.08 -21.37
N ASN A 77 -9.32 3.83 -21.60
CA ASN A 77 -9.25 5.27 -21.82
C ASN A 77 -8.77 5.99 -20.55
N THR A 78 -7.48 6.28 -20.53
CA THR A 78 -6.77 6.86 -19.38
C THR A 78 -6.27 8.24 -19.72
N GLN A 79 -6.53 9.20 -18.82
CA GLN A 79 -6.04 10.57 -18.93
C GLN A 79 -5.30 10.97 -17.66
N LYS A 80 -4.18 11.64 -17.82
CA LYS A 80 -3.49 12.35 -16.72
C LYS A 80 -4.17 13.70 -16.51
N VAL A 81 -4.62 13.97 -15.29
CA VAL A 81 -5.20 15.25 -14.88
C VAL A 81 -4.24 15.92 -13.90
N ILE A 82 -3.84 17.14 -14.24
CA ILE A 82 -2.90 17.94 -13.46
C ILE A 82 -3.61 19.20 -12.98
N SER A 83 -3.55 19.44 -11.68
CA SER A 83 -3.91 20.70 -11.05
C SER A 83 -2.81 21.12 -10.07
N ASP A 84 -2.94 22.30 -9.46
CA ASP A 84 -1.91 22.84 -8.58
C ASP A 84 -1.61 21.97 -7.35
N LYS A 85 -2.63 21.27 -6.84
CA LYS A 85 -2.55 20.47 -5.61
C LYS A 85 -2.79 18.98 -5.81
N LYS A 86 -3.17 18.56 -7.02
CA LYS A 86 -3.63 17.20 -7.28
C LYS A 86 -3.14 16.71 -8.62
N LEU A 87 -2.50 15.54 -8.59
CA LEU A 87 -2.09 14.79 -9.77
C LEU A 87 -2.86 13.48 -9.77
N SER A 88 -3.61 13.22 -10.83
CA SER A 88 -4.48 12.05 -10.89
C SER A 88 -4.44 11.37 -12.24
N LEU A 89 -4.67 10.06 -12.24
CA LEU A 89 -5.11 9.34 -13.43
C LEU A 89 -6.63 9.22 -13.39
N VAL A 90 -7.28 9.52 -14.50
CA VAL A 90 -8.73 9.38 -14.68
C VAL A 90 -8.97 8.38 -15.79
N LEU A 91 -9.49 7.21 -15.40
CA LEU A 91 -9.90 6.14 -16.29
C LEU A 91 -11.38 6.31 -16.57
N ARG A 92 -11.80 6.25 -17.84
CA ARG A 92 -13.18 6.56 -18.26
C ARG A 92 -13.78 5.43 -19.08
N TRP A 93 -15.04 5.14 -18.80
CA TRP A 93 -15.87 4.23 -19.58
C TRP A 93 -17.17 4.92 -19.98
N GLN A 94 -17.47 4.90 -21.27
CA GLN A 94 -18.75 5.38 -21.83
C GLN A 94 -19.86 4.33 -21.69
N GLN A 95 -19.50 3.04 -21.70
CA GLN A 95 -20.42 1.91 -21.57
C GLN A 95 -19.83 0.83 -20.66
N GLU A 96 -20.65 -0.12 -20.20
CA GLU A 96 -20.15 -1.29 -19.45
C GLU A 96 -19.52 -2.30 -20.41
N ASP A 97 -18.22 -2.13 -20.68
CA ASP A 97 -17.44 -3.12 -21.41
C ASP A 97 -16.89 -4.21 -20.48
N ILE A 98 -16.26 -5.23 -21.09
CA ILE A 98 -15.68 -6.36 -20.37
C ILE A 98 -14.59 -5.90 -19.38
N ALA A 99 -13.79 -4.89 -19.73
CA ALA A 99 -12.73 -4.39 -18.86
C ALA A 99 -13.31 -3.75 -17.58
N TRP A 100 -14.35 -2.92 -17.72
CA TRP A 100 -15.08 -2.35 -16.60
C TRP A 100 -15.69 -3.43 -15.71
N LEU A 101 -16.42 -4.38 -16.30
CA LEU A 101 -17.07 -5.46 -15.56
C LEU A 101 -16.04 -6.33 -14.81
N PHE A 102 -14.90 -6.61 -15.44
CA PHE A 102 -13.82 -7.37 -14.84
C PHE A 102 -13.17 -6.64 -13.66
N ILE A 103 -12.85 -5.35 -13.81
CA ILE A 103 -12.33 -4.52 -12.72
C ILE A 103 -13.33 -4.45 -11.57
N LYS A 104 -14.61 -4.16 -11.86
CA LYS A 104 -15.70 -4.09 -10.88
C LYS A 104 -15.86 -5.41 -10.13
N TYR A 105 -15.76 -6.54 -10.81
CA TYR A 105 -15.78 -7.85 -10.17
C TYR A 105 -14.60 -8.03 -9.21
N LEU A 106 -13.37 -7.76 -9.68
CA LEU A 106 -12.15 -7.99 -8.91
C LEU A 106 -12.02 -7.13 -7.65
N ILE A 107 -12.49 -5.88 -7.69
CA ILE A 107 -12.42 -4.97 -6.53
C ILE A 107 -13.60 -5.11 -5.56
N ASN A 108 -14.42 -6.15 -5.75
CA ASN A 108 -15.67 -6.38 -5.04
C ASN A 108 -16.62 -5.18 -5.20
N GLY A 109 -17.37 -5.18 -6.30
CA GLY A 109 -18.13 -4.05 -6.87
C GLY A 109 -19.17 -3.32 -6.00
N THR A 110 -19.18 -3.56 -4.70
CA THR A 110 -19.87 -2.76 -3.67
C THR A 110 -18.96 -1.71 -3.03
N ARG A 111 -17.65 -1.70 -3.34
CA ARG A 111 -16.67 -0.75 -2.80
C ARG A 111 -16.36 0.34 -3.81
N PHE A 112 -16.30 1.58 -3.34
CA PHE A 112 -16.14 2.74 -4.21
C PHE A 112 -14.92 3.61 -3.87
N SER A 113 -14.19 3.30 -2.80
CA SER A 113 -13.04 4.09 -2.36
C SER A 113 -11.95 3.21 -1.76
N TYR A 114 -10.70 3.67 -1.88
CA TYR A 114 -9.51 3.09 -1.23
C TYR A 114 -9.62 2.93 0.30
N HIS A 115 -10.58 3.63 0.93
CA HIS A 115 -10.94 3.41 2.33
C HIS A 115 -11.42 1.99 2.62
N ASP A 116 -11.96 1.27 1.62
CA ASP A 116 -12.58 -0.04 1.79
C ASP A 116 -11.96 -1.13 0.89
N PHE A 117 -11.15 -0.74 -0.11
CA PHE A 117 -10.54 -1.71 -1.02
C PHE A 117 -9.59 -2.67 -0.30
N LEU A 118 -9.66 -3.94 -0.69
CA LEU A 118 -8.78 -5.01 -0.22
C LEU A 118 -8.03 -5.59 -1.42
N ILE A 119 -6.95 -6.31 -1.17
CA ILE A 119 -6.24 -7.05 -2.22
C ILE A 119 -7.22 -8.08 -2.82
N PRO A 120 -7.49 -8.05 -4.15
CA PRO A 120 -8.34 -9.03 -4.81
C PRO A 120 -7.82 -10.44 -4.59
N GLU A 121 -8.69 -11.40 -4.27
CA GLU A 121 -8.30 -12.79 -3.99
C GLU A 121 -7.43 -13.42 -5.11
N PRO A 122 -7.73 -13.24 -6.42
CA PRO A 122 -6.89 -13.76 -7.49
C PRO A 122 -5.42 -13.30 -7.46
N ILE A 123 -5.12 -12.15 -6.83
CA ILE A 123 -3.74 -11.64 -6.69
C ILE A 123 -2.92 -12.51 -5.74
N PHE A 124 -3.52 -13.18 -4.76
CA PHE A 124 -2.78 -14.10 -3.89
C PHE A 124 -2.40 -15.41 -4.59
N GLU A 125 -3.14 -15.78 -5.63
CA GLU A 125 -3.01 -17.07 -6.32
C GLU A 125 -2.25 -16.99 -7.65
N THR A 126 -2.07 -15.78 -8.18
CA THR A 126 -1.35 -15.55 -9.45
C THR A 126 0.18 -15.71 -9.33
N THR A 127 0.87 -15.58 -10.47
CA THR A 127 2.33 -15.59 -10.62
C THR A 127 3.04 -14.53 -9.76
N GLU A 128 4.31 -14.78 -9.42
CA GLU A 128 5.14 -13.81 -8.69
C GLU A 128 5.27 -12.46 -9.43
N ALA A 129 5.33 -12.49 -10.76
CA ALA A 129 5.41 -11.28 -11.56
C ALA A 129 4.18 -10.38 -11.34
N ASN A 130 2.99 -10.96 -11.41
CA ASN A 130 1.73 -10.23 -11.19
C ASN A 130 1.61 -9.71 -9.74
N LYS A 131 2.04 -10.51 -8.75
CA LYS A 131 2.09 -10.08 -7.35
C LYS A 131 3.02 -8.88 -7.15
N LYS A 132 4.19 -8.89 -7.79
CA LYS A 132 5.15 -7.77 -7.75
C LYS A 132 4.55 -6.52 -8.38
N GLU A 133 3.90 -6.65 -9.54
CA GLU A 133 3.24 -5.52 -10.21
C GLU A 133 2.11 -4.92 -9.37
N PHE A 134 1.28 -5.75 -8.74
CA PHE A 134 0.25 -5.27 -7.84
C PHE A 134 0.83 -4.45 -6.69
N LEU A 135 1.85 -4.97 -6.00
CA LEU A 135 2.51 -4.23 -4.92
C LEU A 135 3.19 -2.96 -5.42
N ARG A 136 3.77 -2.97 -6.62
CA ARG A 136 4.36 -1.77 -7.23
C ARG A 136 3.32 -0.70 -7.50
N GLY A 137 2.19 -1.06 -8.11
CA GLY A 137 1.08 -0.13 -8.36
C GLY A 137 0.55 0.46 -7.06
N LEU A 138 0.30 -0.39 -6.06
CA LEU A 138 -0.12 0.07 -4.74
C LEU A 138 0.90 1.03 -4.12
N ALA A 139 2.19 0.71 -4.18
CA ALA A 139 3.26 1.50 -3.59
C ALA A 139 3.54 2.81 -4.34
N ASP A 140 3.35 2.85 -5.66
CA ASP A 140 3.52 4.08 -6.45
C ASP A 140 2.56 5.18 -5.98
N VAL A 141 1.37 4.84 -5.48
CA VAL A 141 0.37 5.81 -4.97
C VAL A 141 0.33 5.95 -3.45
N THR A 142 0.79 4.95 -2.68
CA THR A 142 0.70 4.97 -1.20
C THR A 142 2.02 5.02 -0.46
N ALA A 143 3.12 4.60 -1.07
CA ALA A 143 4.38 4.44 -0.37
C ALA A 143 5.28 5.66 -0.49
N TYR A 144 6.05 5.87 0.57
CA TYR A 144 7.01 6.95 0.69
C TYR A 144 8.38 6.39 1.04
N VAL A 145 9.40 7.00 0.43
CA VAL A 145 10.80 6.63 0.56
C VAL A 145 11.61 7.90 0.75
N ARG A 146 12.21 8.05 1.93
CA ARG A 146 12.93 9.26 2.36
C ARG A 146 13.89 8.93 3.49
N ASN A 147 14.98 9.70 3.60
CA ASN A 147 16.03 9.52 4.59
C ASN A 147 15.50 9.52 6.04
N SER A 148 14.53 10.40 6.34
CA SER A 148 13.95 10.50 7.68
C SER A 148 13.19 9.26 8.14
N ASN A 149 12.80 8.35 7.24
CA ASN A 149 12.16 7.08 7.62
C ASN A 149 13.21 5.99 7.88
N ARG A 150 13.94 6.15 8.98
CA ARG A 150 14.91 5.18 9.49
C ARG A 150 14.47 4.59 10.82
N ASP A 151 14.90 3.38 11.15
CA ASP A 151 14.67 2.79 12.48
C ASP A 151 15.64 3.38 13.53
N GLN A 152 15.62 2.83 14.75
CA GLN A 152 16.44 3.31 15.86
C GLN A 152 17.95 3.16 15.62
N VAL A 153 18.36 2.21 14.78
CA VAL A 153 19.78 1.99 14.43
C VAL A 153 20.18 2.73 13.16
N GLY A 154 19.27 3.50 12.55
CA GLY A 154 19.52 4.29 11.37
C GLY A 154 19.22 3.59 10.04
N LYS A 155 18.68 2.36 10.06
CA LYS A 155 18.40 1.59 8.85
C LYS A 155 17.14 2.09 8.13
N HIS A 156 17.27 2.41 6.85
CA HIS A 156 16.23 3.07 6.06
C HIS A 156 15.09 2.13 5.66
N ARG A 157 13.87 2.68 5.61
CA ARG A 157 12.65 1.93 5.32
C ARG A 157 11.83 2.63 4.25
N VAL A 158 11.09 1.84 3.49
CA VAL A 158 9.90 2.26 2.76
C VAL A 158 8.71 2.11 3.71
N TYR A 159 7.81 3.08 3.75
CA TYR A 159 6.53 2.92 4.43
C TYR A 159 5.38 3.10 3.46
N ILE A 160 4.48 2.12 3.45
CA ILE A 160 3.23 2.12 2.70
C ILE A 160 2.16 2.69 3.63
N GLU A 161 1.55 3.81 3.23
CA GLU A 161 0.52 4.49 4.00
C GLU A 161 -0.88 4.02 3.61
N ILE A 162 -1.67 3.62 4.60
CA ILE A 162 -3.01 3.04 4.41
C ILE A 162 -3.99 3.87 5.21
N SER A 163 -5.15 4.18 4.61
CA SER A 163 -6.20 4.94 5.30
C SER A 163 -6.52 4.36 6.68
N ASN A 164 -6.72 5.23 7.68
CA ASN A 164 -7.14 4.81 9.03
C ASN A 164 -8.47 4.03 9.04
N LYS A 165 -9.30 4.16 7.99
CA LYS A 165 -10.54 3.36 7.86
C LYS A 165 -10.27 1.93 7.41
N ASN A 166 -9.15 1.67 6.73
CA ASN A 166 -8.83 0.40 6.12
C ASN A 166 -7.88 -0.43 7.00
N TRP A 167 -8.45 -1.05 8.04
CA TRP A 167 -7.67 -1.80 9.02
C TRP A 167 -7.10 -3.11 8.46
N PHE A 168 -7.79 -3.74 7.50
CA PHE A 168 -7.45 -5.08 7.00
C PHE A 168 -6.33 -5.07 5.95
N LEU A 169 -6.19 -4.00 5.16
CA LEU A 169 -5.23 -3.99 4.06
C LEU A 169 -3.77 -4.20 4.51
N SER A 170 -3.41 -3.78 5.72
CA SER A 170 -2.05 -3.99 6.26
C SER A 170 -1.68 -5.47 6.41
N THR A 171 -2.61 -6.32 6.87
CA THR A 171 -2.34 -7.77 7.03
C THR A 171 -2.23 -8.45 5.67
N GLN A 172 -3.04 -8.03 4.70
CA GLN A 172 -3.02 -8.51 3.32
C GLN A 172 -1.72 -8.13 2.58
N ILE A 173 -1.24 -6.89 2.74
CA ILE A 173 0.05 -6.46 2.18
C ILE A 173 1.19 -7.29 2.77
N CYS A 174 1.15 -7.59 4.07
CA CYS A 174 2.14 -8.45 4.71
C CYS A 174 2.11 -9.87 4.12
N GLN A 175 0.92 -10.46 3.93
CA GLN A 175 0.78 -11.77 3.27
C GLN A 175 1.37 -11.77 1.85
N LEU A 176 0.97 -10.80 1.04
CA LEU A 176 1.41 -10.72 -0.36
C LEU A 176 2.92 -10.50 -0.45
N SER A 177 3.46 -9.58 0.35
CA SER A 177 4.91 -9.29 0.38
C SER A 177 5.71 -10.51 0.81
N GLN A 178 5.25 -11.25 1.83
CA GLN A 178 5.93 -12.45 2.28
C GLN A 178 5.93 -13.57 1.24
N SER A 179 4.88 -13.69 0.42
CA SER A 179 4.87 -14.64 -0.70
C SER A 179 5.93 -14.35 -1.76
N LEU A 180 6.51 -13.14 -1.76
CA LEU A 180 7.60 -12.71 -2.63
C LEU A 180 8.95 -12.66 -1.91
N ASN A 181 9.03 -13.25 -0.71
CA ASN A 181 10.19 -13.19 0.15
C ASN A 181 10.63 -11.74 0.45
N VAL A 182 9.66 -10.83 0.63
CA VAL A 182 9.85 -9.44 1.06
C VAL A 182 9.31 -9.31 2.49
N PRO A 183 10.19 -9.24 3.50
CA PRO A 183 9.74 -9.22 4.89
C PRO A 183 9.16 -7.87 5.31
N THR A 184 8.03 -7.92 6.01
CA THR A 184 7.49 -6.75 6.73
C THR A 184 8.21 -6.57 8.06
N GLN A 185 8.81 -5.40 8.26
CA GLN A 185 9.53 -5.06 9.49
C GLN A 185 8.56 -4.70 10.63
N PHE A 186 7.58 -3.84 10.34
CA PHE A 186 6.66 -3.31 11.34
C PHE A 186 5.36 -2.81 10.70
N ILE A 187 4.24 -2.99 11.39
CA ILE A 187 2.96 -2.37 11.02
C ILE A 187 2.56 -1.39 12.12
N GLY A 188 2.63 -0.10 11.80
CA GLY A 188 2.21 0.98 12.69
C GLY A 188 0.74 1.28 12.51
N TYR A 189 -0.15 0.48 13.10
CA TYR A 189 -1.58 0.78 13.09
C TYR A 189 -1.84 2.14 13.76
N GLY A 190 -2.79 2.92 13.25
CA GLY A 190 -3.40 4.05 13.95
C GLY A 190 -4.27 3.58 15.11
N HIS A 191 -3.66 2.89 16.07
CA HIS A 191 -4.27 2.38 17.29
C HIS A 191 -3.60 3.04 18.51
N PRO A 192 -4.35 3.40 19.57
CA PRO A 192 -3.77 4.06 20.75
C PRO A 192 -2.61 3.30 21.38
N ASN A 193 -2.69 1.97 21.58
CA ASN A 193 -1.56 1.21 22.15
C ASN A 193 -0.34 1.08 21.22
N ILE A 194 -0.45 1.42 19.94
CA ILE A 194 0.67 1.35 18.98
C ILE A 194 1.33 2.71 18.80
N ARG A 195 0.54 3.78 18.72
CA ARG A 195 1.02 5.14 18.45
C ARG A 195 1.15 6.00 19.70
N GLY A 196 0.41 5.68 20.77
CA GLY A 196 0.29 6.51 21.97
C GLY A 196 -0.28 7.90 21.67
N GLY A 197 0.09 8.87 22.50
CA GLY A 197 -0.27 10.28 22.34
C GLY A 197 -1.50 10.68 23.16
N SER A 198 -1.80 11.98 23.18
CA SER A 198 -3.00 12.54 23.80
C SER A 198 -4.12 12.74 22.79
N GLY A 199 -5.38 12.74 23.25
CA GLY A 199 -6.53 12.95 22.36
C GLY A 199 -6.63 11.88 21.27
N THR A 200 -7.12 12.25 20.10
CA THR A 200 -7.24 11.37 18.93
C THR A 200 -6.03 11.41 18.01
N SER A 201 -4.85 11.84 18.49
CA SER A 201 -3.63 11.94 17.68
C SER A 201 -3.11 10.58 17.20
N TRP A 202 -3.54 9.49 17.84
CA TRP A 202 -3.28 8.11 17.44
C TRP A 202 -4.05 7.67 16.19
N ALA A 203 -5.18 8.31 15.87
CA ALA A 203 -6.09 7.95 14.78
C ALA A 203 -5.60 8.45 13.41
N LYS A 204 -4.34 8.15 13.12
CA LYS A 204 -3.66 8.44 11.86
C LYS A 204 -3.66 7.21 10.95
N GLU A 205 -3.17 7.40 9.75
CA GLU A 205 -2.97 6.36 8.75
C GLU A 205 -2.15 5.19 9.32
N HIS A 206 -2.50 3.98 8.91
CA HIS A 206 -1.67 2.81 9.19
C HIS A 206 -0.41 2.88 8.32
N GLN A 207 0.70 2.31 8.81
CA GLN A 207 1.95 2.30 8.06
C GLN A 207 2.57 0.91 8.07
N THR A 208 2.63 0.27 6.91
CA THR A 208 3.39 -0.97 6.72
C THR A 208 4.82 -0.62 6.32
N LYS A 209 5.79 -0.99 7.14
CA LYS A 209 7.21 -0.64 6.96
C LYS A 209 8.02 -1.85 6.50
N ILE A 210 8.81 -1.66 5.46
CA ILE A 210 9.71 -2.64 4.85
C ILE A 210 11.08 -1.97 4.71
N TYR A 211 12.18 -2.68 4.96
CA TYR A 211 13.52 -2.10 4.76
C TYR A 211 13.77 -1.83 3.27
N ALA A 212 14.57 -0.79 2.99
CA ALA A 212 14.77 -0.33 1.60
C ALA A 212 15.33 -1.43 0.69
N GLU A 213 16.31 -2.19 1.15
CA GLU A 213 16.95 -3.27 0.39
C GLU A 213 16.05 -4.48 0.15
N ASP A 214 15.07 -4.71 1.04
CA ASP A 214 14.06 -5.74 0.86
C ASP A 214 13.01 -5.29 -0.18
N PHE A 215 12.64 -4.01 -0.14
CA PHE A 215 11.63 -3.43 -1.04
C PHE A 215 12.13 -3.25 -2.49
N GLU A 216 13.45 -3.25 -2.71
CA GLU A 216 14.06 -3.21 -4.05
C GLU A 216 13.58 -4.35 -4.97
N LYS A 217 13.17 -5.50 -4.41
CA LYS A 217 12.56 -6.60 -5.17
C LYS A 217 11.23 -6.23 -5.85
N ILE A 218 10.53 -5.23 -5.31
CA ILE A 218 9.27 -4.69 -5.84
C ILE A 218 9.57 -3.44 -6.68
N GLY A 219 10.29 -2.47 -6.11
CA GLY A 219 10.66 -1.22 -6.78
C GLY A 219 9.48 -0.27 -7.00
N PHE A 220 9.71 0.78 -7.78
CA PHE A 220 8.73 1.81 -8.15
C PHE A 220 8.80 2.11 -9.65
N TYR A 221 7.69 2.58 -10.25
CA TYR A 221 7.73 3.24 -11.55
C TYR A 221 7.83 4.75 -11.46
N ILE A 222 7.46 5.33 -10.31
CA ILE A 222 7.70 6.74 -10.07
C ILE A 222 9.20 6.96 -9.88
N SER A 223 9.84 7.60 -10.87
CA SER A 223 11.29 7.73 -11.01
C SER A 223 12.00 8.17 -9.73
N HIS A 224 11.59 9.29 -9.13
CA HIS A 224 12.23 9.80 -7.92
C HIS A 224 12.12 8.83 -6.74
N LYS A 225 11.01 8.08 -6.62
CA LYS A 225 10.86 7.06 -5.56
C LYS A 225 11.84 5.92 -5.81
N ASN A 226 11.97 5.48 -7.06
CA ASN A 226 12.89 4.40 -7.41
C ASN A 226 14.36 4.80 -7.20
N GLU A 227 14.74 6.03 -7.55
CA GLU A 227 16.08 6.55 -7.32
C GLU A 227 16.40 6.69 -5.83
N ALA A 228 15.47 7.23 -5.03
CA ALA A 228 15.62 7.30 -3.59
C ALA A 228 15.70 5.91 -2.95
N LEU A 229 14.89 4.96 -3.42
CA LEU A 229 14.93 3.57 -2.96
C LEU A 229 16.32 2.96 -3.18
N LYS A 230 16.89 3.14 -4.37
CA LYS A 230 18.22 2.62 -4.70
C LYS A 230 19.30 3.21 -3.79
N GLU A 231 19.33 4.53 -3.62
CA GLU A 231 20.30 5.19 -2.73
C GLU A 231 20.20 4.68 -1.27
N LEU A 232 18.98 4.56 -0.75
CA LEU A 232 18.76 4.10 0.64
C LEU A 232 19.01 2.60 0.80
N SER A 233 18.72 1.79 -0.22
CA SER A 233 19.02 0.36 -0.27
C SER A 233 20.54 0.13 -0.25
N ASP A 234 21.29 0.84 -1.11
CA ASP A 234 22.74 0.72 -1.19
C ASP A 234 23.41 1.15 0.12
N TYR A 235 22.92 2.24 0.73
CA TYR A 235 23.35 2.62 2.08
C TYR A 235 23.10 1.51 3.09
N ASN A 236 21.90 0.91 3.10
CA ASN A 236 21.57 -0.13 4.05
C ASN A 236 22.46 -1.37 3.88
N LYS A 237 22.72 -1.81 2.64
CA LYS A 237 23.56 -2.98 2.34
C LYS A 237 25.01 -2.80 2.78
N VAL A 238 25.53 -1.56 2.75
CA VAL A 238 26.91 -1.25 3.15
C VAL A 238 27.04 -1.12 4.67
N ASN A 239 26.02 -0.59 5.35
CA ASN A 239 26.13 -0.22 6.77
C ASN A 239 25.48 -1.24 7.73
N PHE A 240 24.71 -2.21 7.24
CA PHE A 240 24.01 -3.18 8.08
C PHE A 240 24.03 -4.59 7.50
N ASP A 241 24.59 -5.54 8.26
CA ASP A 241 24.65 -6.95 7.85
C ASP A 241 23.38 -7.74 8.22
N LYS A 242 22.63 -7.26 9.21
CA LYS A 242 21.47 -7.98 9.74
C LYS A 242 20.30 -7.90 8.77
N LYS A 243 19.95 -9.06 8.20
CA LYS A 243 18.75 -9.25 7.38
C LYS A 243 17.50 -9.33 8.25
N GLN A 244 16.40 -8.79 7.73
CA GLN A 244 15.09 -8.93 8.35
C GLN A 244 14.52 -10.32 8.03
N SER A 245 14.03 -11.02 9.05
CA SER A 245 13.35 -12.29 8.87
C SER A 245 11.90 -12.10 8.40
N LEU A 246 11.37 -13.08 7.68
CA LEU A 246 9.95 -13.16 7.37
C LEU A 246 9.13 -13.18 8.66
N CYS A 247 7.92 -12.64 8.58
CA CYS A 247 7.02 -12.55 9.72
C CYS A 247 6.52 -13.95 10.08
N THR A 248 6.55 -14.28 11.36
CA THR A 248 6.07 -15.56 11.89
C THR A 248 4.64 -15.50 12.42
N GLY A 249 3.97 -14.35 12.30
CA GLY A 249 2.71 -14.03 12.97
C GLY A 249 2.84 -13.86 14.49
N LYS A 250 3.81 -14.51 15.14
CA LYS A 250 3.95 -14.51 16.61
C LYS A 250 4.76 -13.32 17.14
N SER A 251 4.34 -12.76 18.27
CA SER A 251 5.12 -11.80 19.05
C SER A 251 6.26 -12.53 19.76
N SER A 252 7.51 -12.14 19.51
CA SER A 252 8.69 -12.75 20.14
C SER A 252 9.03 -12.15 21.51
N ARG A 253 8.59 -10.92 21.78
CA ARG A 253 8.88 -10.19 23.02
C ARG A 253 7.56 -9.84 23.71
N LYS A 254 7.42 -10.25 24.97
CA LYS A 254 6.36 -9.78 25.86
C LYS A 254 6.79 -8.41 26.41
N VAL A 255 6.22 -7.35 25.86
CA VAL A 255 6.34 -6.00 26.41
C VAL A 255 4.96 -5.66 26.91
N VAL A 256 4.79 -5.48 28.21
CA VAL A 256 3.52 -5.04 28.78
C VAL A 256 3.45 -3.52 28.60
N LYS A 257 2.36 -3.04 28.00
CA LYS A 257 2.08 -1.61 27.83
C LYS A 257 1.04 -1.15 28.83
N GLU A 258 1.14 0.13 29.20
CA GLU A 258 0.09 0.78 29.98
C GLU A 258 -1.22 0.85 29.16
N PRO A 259 -2.38 0.62 29.80
CA PRO A 259 -3.67 0.83 29.16
C PRO A 259 -3.82 2.27 28.67
N HIS A 260 -4.43 2.43 27.50
CA HIS A 260 -4.70 3.74 26.93
C HIS A 260 -6.18 4.11 27.11
N PRO A 261 -6.53 5.34 27.52
CA PRO A 261 -7.93 5.76 27.72
C PRO A 261 -8.83 5.68 26.48
N HIS A 262 -8.27 5.44 25.29
CA HIS A 262 -8.97 5.46 24.00
C HIS A 262 -9.10 4.07 23.38
N GLU A 263 -8.84 3.01 24.13
CA GLU A 263 -9.08 1.62 23.68
C GLU A 263 -10.55 1.37 23.33
N LYS A 264 -11.50 2.17 23.83
CA LYS A 264 -12.94 2.09 23.53
C LYS A 264 -13.46 3.22 22.64
N HIS A 265 -12.59 3.96 21.95
CA HIS A 265 -13.02 5.11 21.15
C HIS A 265 -13.79 4.67 19.89
N GLU A 266 -14.85 5.39 19.54
CA GLU A 266 -15.71 5.15 18.35
C GLU A 266 -14.99 5.09 16.99
N LYS A 267 -13.74 5.57 16.90
CA LYS A 267 -12.95 5.54 15.66
C LYS A 267 -12.29 4.17 15.43
N LEU A 268 -12.31 3.30 16.44
CA LEU A 268 -11.83 1.92 16.32
C LEU A 268 -12.94 1.03 15.77
N PRO A 269 -12.63 0.13 14.83
CA PRO A 269 -13.59 -0.80 14.28
C PRO A 269 -13.96 -1.85 15.33
N SER A 270 -15.15 -2.45 15.18
CA SER A 270 -15.74 -3.39 16.14
C SER A 270 -14.82 -4.56 16.52
N GLU A 271 -13.98 -5.00 15.59
CA GLU A 271 -13.09 -6.16 15.70
C GLU A 271 -11.99 -5.98 16.75
N ILE A 272 -11.65 -4.73 17.07
CA ILE A 272 -10.57 -4.38 18.02
C ILE A 272 -10.99 -3.36 19.08
N ASN A 273 -12.20 -2.81 18.97
CA ASN A 273 -12.73 -1.85 19.94
C ASN A 273 -12.81 -2.50 21.34
N GLY A 274 -12.29 -1.80 22.34
CA GLY A 274 -12.25 -2.23 23.73
C GLY A 274 -11.16 -3.25 24.06
N GLN A 275 -10.25 -3.57 23.12
CA GLN A 275 -9.17 -4.51 23.34
C GLN A 275 -7.83 -3.79 23.56
N HIS A 276 -7.03 -4.34 24.47
CA HIS A 276 -5.66 -3.91 24.73
C HIS A 276 -4.68 -4.69 23.84
N PHE A 277 -3.68 -3.99 23.30
CA PHE A 277 -2.65 -4.61 22.45
C PHE A 277 -1.24 -4.18 22.85
N ASP A 278 -0.44 -5.16 23.25
CA ASP A 278 0.97 -4.98 23.55
C ASP A 278 1.79 -4.88 22.25
N ASN A 279 1.35 -5.59 21.21
CA ASN A 279 2.05 -5.69 19.93
C ASN A 279 1.11 -5.55 18.72
N PHE A 280 1.62 -4.94 17.64
CA PHE A 280 0.87 -4.84 16.39
C PHE A 280 0.46 -6.21 15.81
N LYS A 281 1.21 -7.28 16.11
CA LYS A 281 0.89 -8.64 15.65
C LYS A 281 -0.37 -9.19 16.32
N GLU A 282 -0.74 -8.73 17.50
CA GLU A 282 -2.01 -9.11 18.14
C GLU A 282 -3.19 -8.45 17.43
N ILE A 283 -3.04 -7.19 17.00
CA ILE A 283 -4.01 -6.54 16.11
C ILE A 283 -4.13 -7.31 14.79
N CYS A 284 -3.00 -7.71 14.19
CA CYS A 284 -3.03 -8.54 12.98
C CYS A 284 -3.82 -9.84 13.18
N LYS A 285 -3.74 -10.45 14.36
CA LYS A 285 -4.51 -11.66 14.70
C LYS A 285 -6.01 -11.40 14.61
N CYS A 286 -6.49 -10.34 15.24
CA CYS A 286 -7.91 -9.95 15.22
C CYS A 286 -8.39 -9.59 13.82
N LEU A 287 -7.50 -9.02 12.98
CA LEU A 287 -7.79 -8.63 11.60
C LEU A 287 -7.49 -9.73 10.56
N GLY A 288 -7.44 -11.00 10.97
CA GLY A 288 -7.40 -12.14 10.05
C GLY A 288 -6.03 -12.51 9.49
N CYS A 289 -4.94 -12.30 10.23
CA CYS A 289 -3.59 -12.70 9.82
C CYS A 289 -3.53 -14.15 9.32
N TYR A 290 -3.07 -14.35 8.08
CA TYR A 290 -2.99 -15.66 7.42
C TYR A 290 -2.09 -16.68 8.14
N LEU A 291 -1.13 -16.24 8.95
CA LEU A 291 -0.23 -17.10 9.73
C LEU A 291 -0.80 -17.51 11.09
N GLN A 292 -1.96 -16.97 11.46
CA GLN A 292 -2.61 -17.19 12.75
C GLN A 292 -4.07 -17.62 12.62
N LYS A 293 -4.53 -17.92 11.40
CA LYS A 293 -5.82 -18.56 11.17
C LYS A 293 -5.78 -19.94 11.84
N LYS A 294 -6.77 -20.20 12.71
CA LYS A 294 -7.03 -21.53 13.25
C LYS A 294 -7.67 -22.40 12.17
#